data_AF-A0A7S2UNI4-F1
#
_entry.id   AF-A0A7S2UNI4-F1
#
_cell.length_a   1.000
_cell.length_b   1.000
_cell.length_c   1.000
_cell.angle_alpha   90.00
_cell.angle_beta   90.00
_cell.angle_gamma   90.00
#
_symmetry.space_group_name_H-M   'P 1'
#
loop_
_entity.id
_entity.type
_entity.pdbx_description
1 polymer ?
#
loop_
_entity_poly.entity_id
_entity_poly.type
_entity_poly.pdbx_seq_one_letter_code
_entity_poly.pdbx_strand_id
1 'polypeptide(L)'
;AEIMKQRNGKLLANDMHCNEELKLLGFVGDFITAFHELQTMITTPFPFPLVQMTRTFLFFWVFTLPFCLVKEISEPIQVLLIIFFITYGFVGLEYVSMELEDPFGDDPSDFDDLGMAMVVFEDIYITIFKTDGSQSATSLRQKVKARIDRPELWAKSSRPK
;
A
#
# COMPACT_ATOMS: atom_id res chain seq x y z
N ALA A 1 12.37 -34.42 24.41
CA ALA A 1 12.56 -33.51 25.55
C ALA A 1 13.96 -32.91 25.46
N GLU A 2 14.12 -31.86 24.66
CA GLU A 2 15.22 -30.91 24.82
C GLU A 2 14.69 -29.58 24.28
N ILE A 3 13.74 -29.08 25.06
CA ILE A 3 13.17 -27.76 24.93
C ILE A 3 14.35 -26.81 25.07
N MET A 4 14.59 -26.02 24.02
CA MET A 4 15.33 -24.76 24.00
C MET A 4 15.52 -24.21 25.41
N LYS A 5 16.60 -24.63 26.08
CA LYS A 5 16.90 -24.20 27.43
C LYS A 5 17.43 -22.79 27.25
N GLN A 6 16.68 -21.80 27.74
CA GLN A 6 17.18 -20.43 27.88
C GLN A 6 18.59 -20.49 28.47
N ARG A 7 19.59 -20.23 27.63
CA ARG A 7 20.98 -20.16 28.06
C ARG A 7 21.33 -18.68 28.17
N ASN A 8 21.08 -18.11 29.35
CA ASN A 8 21.64 -16.82 29.80
C ASN A 8 21.51 -15.64 28.82
N GLY A 9 20.40 -15.50 28.10
CA GLY A 9 20.20 -14.36 27.20
C GLY A 9 21.18 -14.26 26.02
N LYS A 10 21.98 -15.31 25.72
CA LYS A 10 22.79 -15.38 24.49
C LYS A 10 22.10 -16.32 23.50
N LEU A 11 21.57 -15.73 22.42
CA LEU A 11 20.89 -16.40 21.31
C LEU A 11 21.87 -17.02 20.29
N LEU A 12 23.15 -16.68 20.35
CA LEU A 12 24.17 -17.12 19.40
C LEU A 12 25.16 -18.09 20.06
N ALA A 13 25.56 -19.12 19.31
CA ALA A 13 26.55 -20.10 19.75
C ALA A 13 27.97 -19.49 19.85
N ASN A 14 28.27 -18.51 18.99
CA ASN A 14 29.51 -17.74 18.95
C ASN A 14 29.17 -16.24 18.96
N ASP A 15 30.08 -15.40 19.44
CA ASP A 15 29.90 -13.96 19.33
C ASP A 15 29.98 -13.54 17.86
N MET A 16 29.05 -12.68 17.45
CA MET A 16 28.91 -12.21 16.07
C MET A 16 30.08 -11.31 15.71
N HIS A 17 30.63 -11.44 14.50
CA HIS A 17 31.73 -10.57 14.11
C HIS A 17 31.21 -9.14 13.92
N CYS A 18 32.00 -8.12 14.29
CA CYS A 18 31.59 -6.70 14.20
C CYS A 18 31.05 -6.33 12.81
N ASN A 19 31.63 -6.90 11.74
CA ASN A 19 31.16 -6.69 10.37
C ASN A 19 29.76 -7.28 10.09
N GLU A 20 29.40 -8.40 10.71
CA GLU A 20 28.08 -9.03 10.56
C GLU A 20 27.02 -8.26 11.36
N GLU A 21 27.38 -7.83 12.57
CA GLU A 21 26.54 -6.96 13.40
C GLU A 21 26.24 -5.63 12.69
N LEU A 22 27.26 -4.98 12.10
CA LEU A 22 27.08 -3.74 11.35
C LEU A 22 26.16 -3.93 10.13
N LYS A 23 26.24 -5.06 9.45
CA LYS A 23 25.35 -5.39 8.32
C LYS A 23 23.90 -5.59 8.78
N LEU A 24 23.68 -6.29 9.88
CA LEU A 24 22.34 -6.47 10.45
C LEU A 24 21.75 -5.13 10.90
N LEU A 25 22.54 -4.29 11.56
CA LEU A 25 22.13 -2.95 11.95
C LEU A 25 21.78 -2.09 10.73
N GLY A 26 22.55 -2.19 9.64
CA GLY A 26 22.23 -1.55 8.36
C GLY A 26 20.87 -2.01 7.82
N PHE A 27 20.64 -3.32 7.75
CA PHE A 27 19.36 -3.88 7.28
C PHE A 27 18.16 -3.44 8.14
N VAL A 28 18.32 -3.38 9.47
CA VAL A 28 17.27 -2.88 10.37
C VAL A 28 17.01 -1.39 10.12
N GLY A 29 18.04 -0.59 9.87
CA GLY A 29 17.90 0.82 9.50
C GLY A 29 17.14 1.01 8.20
N ASP A 30 17.46 0.22 7.17
CA ASP A 30 16.76 0.24 5.88
C ASP A 30 15.28 -0.16 6.04
N PHE A 31 15.01 -1.20 6.82
CA PHE A 31 13.65 -1.64 7.13
C PHE A 31 12.82 -0.57 7.84
N ILE A 32 13.39 0.07 8.87
CA ILE A 32 12.71 1.14 9.62
C ILE A 32 12.41 2.33 8.70
N THR A 33 13.34 2.68 7.81
CA THR A 33 13.16 3.77 6.84
C THR A 33 11.99 3.47 5.91
N ALA A 34 11.98 2.29 5.27
CA ALA A 34 10.89 1.87 4.40
C ALA A 34 9.54 1.80 5.13
N PHE A 35 9.53 1.33 6.39
CA PHE A 35 8.32 1.29 7.21
C PHE A 35 7.76 2.69 7.49
N HIS A 36 8.61 3.66 7.83
CA HIS A 36 8.19 5.04 8.04
C HIS A 36 7.69 5.72 6.77
N GLU A 37 8.32 5.44 5.63
CA GLU A 37 7.85 5.92 4.32
C GLU A 37 6.46 5.40 4.00
N LEU A 38 6.22 4.09 4.15
CA LEU A 38 4.91 3.48 3.96
C LEU A 38 3.87 4.08 4.91
N GLN A 39 4.21 4.22 6.20
CA GLN A 39 3.31 4.81 7.18
C GLN A 39 2.96 6.26 6.82
N THR A 40 3.93 7.04 6.33
CA THR A 40 3.68 8.43 5.90
C THR A 40 2.75 8.47 4.69
N MET A 41 2.93 7.58 3.73
CA MET A 41 2.07 7.47 2.55
C MET A 41 0.63 7.14 2.93
N ILE A 42 0.42 6.15 3.81
CA ILE A 42 -0.91 5.75 4.28
C ILE A 42 -1.57 6.85 5.14
N THR A 43 -0.79 7.57 5.95
CA THR A 43 -1.33 8.57 6.88
C THR A 43 -1.45 9.98 6.30
N THR A 44 -0.93 10.22 5.11
CA THR A 44 -1.01 11.51 4.41
C THR A 44 -1.96 11.40 3.21
N PRO A 45 -3.28 11.31 3.44
CA PRO A 45 -4.23 11.30 2.34
C PRO A 45 -4.18 12.62 1.58
N PHE A 46 -4.45 12.57 0.28
CA PHE A 46 -4.53 13.77 -0.53
C PHE A 46 -5.66 14.69 0.01
N PRO A 47 -5.47 16.02 0.03
CA PRO A 47 -6.45 16.91 0.64
C PRO A 47 -7.80 16.84 -0.08
N PHE A 48 -8.83 16.33 0.60
CA PHE A 48 -10.20 16.26 0.08
C PHE A 48 -10.71 17.57 -0.56
N PRO A 49 -10.46 18.77 0.02
CA PRO A 49 -10.89 20.02 -0.61
C PRO A 49 -10.28 20.26 -2.00
N LEU A 50 -9.06 19.78 -2.26
CA LEU A 50 -8.44 19.91 -3.59
C LEU A 50 -9.18 19.06 -4.62
N VAL A 51 -9.52 17.81 -4.28
CA VAL A 51 -10.32 16.93 -5.16
C VAL A 51 -11.67 17.56 -5.46
N GLN A 52 -12.36 18.05 -4.42
CA GLN A 52 -13.66 18.68 -4.56
C GLN A 52 -13.62 19.94 -5.44
N MET A 53 -12.62 20.80 -5.25
CA MET A 53 -12.45 22.02 -6.04
C MET A 53 -12.12 21.70 -7.49
N THR A 54 -11.23 20.74 -7.75
CA THR A 54 -10.88 20.29 -9.10
C THR A 54 -12.11 19.75 -9.85
N ARG A 55 -12.88 18.87 -9.22
CA ARG A 55 -14.12 18.33 -9.79
C ARG A 55 -15.14 19.43 -10.11
N THR A 56 -15.32 20.36 -9.18
CA THR A 56 -16.26 21.49 -9.35
C THR A 56 -15.83 22.41 -10.49
N PHE A 57 -14.53 22.73 -10.57
CA PHE A 57 -13.96 23.54 -11.64
C PHE A 57 -14.11 22.87 -13.01
N LEU A 58 -13.78 21.57 -13.11
CA LEU A 58 -13.89 20.80 -14.35
C LEU A 58 -15.35 20.70 -14.83
N PHE A 59 -16.29 20.54 -13.90
CA PHE A 59 -17.72 20.57 -14.20
C PHE A 59 -18.16 21.91 -14.82
N PHE A 60 -17.81 23.05 -14.19
CA PHE A 60 -18.15 24.36 -14.74
C PHE A 60 -17.48 24.61 -16.09
N TRP A 61 -16.25 24.15 -16.27
CA TRP A 61 -15.52 24.30 -17.52
C TRP A 61 -16.19 23.54 -18.67
N VAL A 62 -16.52 22.26 -18.47
CA VAL A 62 -17.25 21.46 -19.47
C VAL A 62 -18.66 22.02 -19.73
N PHE A 63 -19.35 22.49 -18.68
CA PHE A 63 -20.69 23.06 -18.80
C PHE A 63 -20.72 24.37 -19.60
N THR A 64 -19.70 25.22 -19.47
CA THR A 64 -19.60 26.49 -20.19
C THR A 64 -19.12 26.33 -21.65
N LEU A 65 -18.44 25.23 -21.96
CA LEU A 65 -17.88 24.91 -23.28
C LEU A 65 -18.88 24.99 -24.46
N PRO A 66 -20.09 24.39 -24.41
CA PRO A 66 -21.06 24.48 -25.51
C PRO A 66 -21.47 25.93 -25.84
N PHE A 67 -21.61 26.80 -24.84
CA PHE A 67 -22.01 28.20 -25.06
C PHE A 67 -20.94 29.02 -25.77
N CYS A 68 -19.67 28.61 -25.66
CA CYS A 68 -18.57 29.21 -26.38
C CYS A 68 -18.53 28.70 -27.83
N LEU A 69 -18.60 27.37 -28.03
CA LEU A 69 -18.41 26.75 -29.34
C LEU A 69 -19.55 27.03 -30.33
N VAL A 70 -20.80 27.16 -29.86
CA VAL A 70 -21.96 27.47 -30.72
C VAL A 70 -21.83 28.84 -31.42
N LYS A 71 -21.01 29.75 -30.89
CA LYS A 71 -20.75 31.06 -31.53
C LYS A 71 -19.72 30.98 -32.65
N GLU A 72 -18.80 30.02 -32.58
CA GLU A 72 -17.66 29.90 -33.48
C GLU A 72 -17.92 28.91 -34.63
N ILE A 73 -18.70 27.85 -34.37
CA ILE A 73 -18.94 26.76 -35.32
C ILE A 73 -20.43 26.68 -35.66
N SER A 74 -20.75 26.84 -36.94
CA SER A 74 -22.13 26.81 -37.45
C SER A 74 -22.75 25.41 -37.49
N GLU A 75 -21.94 24.36 -37.61
CA GLU A 75 -22.40 22.97 -37.75
C GLU A 75 -22.55 22.29 -36.37
N PRO A 76 -23.78 22.00 -35.90
CA PRO A 76 -24.01 21.48 -34.54
C PRO A 76 -23.38 20.12 -34.28
N ILE A 77 -23.26 19.29 -35.32
CA ILE A 77 -22.67 17.95 -35.23
C ILE A 77 -21.17 18.02 -34.92
N GLN A 78 -20.45 19.00 -35.49
CA GLN A 78 -19.03 19.19 -35.21
C GLN A 78 -18.81 19.66 -33.77
N VAL A 79 -19.65 20.57 -33.28
CA VAL A 79 -19.64 21.03 -31.89
C VAL A 79 -19.84 19.87 -30.91
N LEU A 80 -20.84 19.01 -31.18
CA LEU A 80 -21.12 17.85 -30.34
C LEU A 80 -19.93 16.88 -30.24
N LEU A 81 -19.28 16.58 -31.37
CA LEU A 81 -18.12 15.69 -31.40
C LEU A 81 -16.94 16.29 -30.62
N ILE A 82 -16.66 17.58 -30.79
CA ILE A 82 -15.58 18.26 -30.06
C ILE A 82 -15.85 18.23 -28.55
N ILE A 83 -17.07 18.58 -28.13
CA ILE A 83 -17.47 18.53 -26.71
C ILE A 83 -17.30 17.12 -26.16
N PHE A 84 -17.73 16.10 -26.91
CA PHE A 84 -17.62 14.71 -26.49
C PHE A 84 -16.17 14.31 -26.23
N PHE A 85 -15.25 14.52 -27.18
CA PHE A 85 -13.84 14.15 -27.02
C PHE A 85 -13.15 14.91 -25.89
N ILE A 86 -13.42 16.22 -25.78
CA ILE A 86 -12.86 17.04 -24.69
C ILE A 86 -13.38 16.54 -23.33
N THR A 87 -14.68 16.36 -23.19
CA THR A 87 -15.28 15.90 -21.94
C THR A 87 -14.77 14.52 -21.56
N TYR A 88 -14.74 13.58 -22.50
CA TYR A 88 -14.19 12.25 -22.30
C TYR A 88 -12.73 12.30 -21.82
N GLY A 89 -11.90 13.13 -22.45
CA GLY A 89 -10.50 13.29 -22.07
C GLY A 89 -10.32 13.85 -20.65
N PHE A 90 -10.99 14.96 -20.33
CA PHE A 90 -10.81 15.63 -19.04
C PHE A 90 -11.48 14.90 -17.87
N VAL A 91 -12.71 14.43 -18.04
CA VAL A 91 -13.41 13.64 -17.01
C VAL A 91 -12.74 12.27 -16.85
N GLY A 92 -12.31 11.64 -17.95
CA GLY A 92 -11.56 10.39 -17.89
C GLY A 92 -10.23 10.55 -17.15
N LEU A 93 -9.51 11.65 -17.37
CA LEU A 93 -8.27 11.95 -16.65
C LEU A 93 -8.51 12.21 -15.17
N GLU A 94 -9.59 12.92 -14.80
CA GLU A 94 -9.99 13.10 -13.40
C GLU A 94 -10.25 11.74 -12.74
N TYR A 95 -10.97 10.85 -13.42
CA TYR A 95 -11.29 9.52 -12.92
C TYR A 95 -10.02 8.66 -12.71
N VAL A 96 -9.13 8.61 -13.70
CA VAL A 96 -7.84 7.89 -13.57
C VAL A 96 -6.98 8.48 -12.44
N SER A 97 -7.00 9.79 -12.26
CA SER A 97 -6.28 10.44 -11.16
C SER A 97 -6.80 10.01 -9.80
N MET A 98 -8.08 9.66 -9.68
CA MET A 98 -8.67 9.17 -8.42
C MET A 98 -8.27 7.74 -8.13
N GLU A 99 -8.29 6.86 -9.14
CA GLU A 99 -7.81 5.48 -8.98
C GLU A 99 -6.31 5.46 -8.59
N LEU A 100 -5.51 6.38 -9.13
CA LEU A 100 -4.08 6.48 -8.78
C LEU A 100 -3.79 7.12 -7.41
N GLU A 101 -4.79 7.69 -6.74
CA GLU A 101 -4.62 8.40 -5.47
C GLU A 101 -4.45 7.45 -4.28
N ASP A 102 -5.12 6.29 -4.30
CA ASP A 102 -5.11 5.29 -3.23
C ASP A 102 -4.59 3.93 -3.73
N PRO A 103 -3.26 3.75 -3.89
CA PRO A 103 -2.69 2.54 -4.49
C PRO A 103 -2.81 1.28 -3.62
N PHE A 104 -3.31 1.41 -2.38
CA PHE A 104 -3.53 0.33 -1.42
C PHE A 104 -5.03 0.12 -1.14
N GLY A 105 -5.88 0.61 -2.05
CA GLY A 105 -7.33 0.45 -1.99
C GLY A 105 -7.78 -0.96 -2.40
N ASP A 106 -9.02 -1.03 -2.86
CA ASP A 106 -9.68 -2.26 -3.33
C ASP A 106 -9.94 -2.23 -4.85
N ASP A 107 -9.37 -1.27 -5.58
CA ASP A 107 -9.56 -1.13 -7.02
C ASP A 107 -8.76 -2.19 -7.80
N PRO A 108 -9.21 -2.60 -9.00
CA PRO A 108 -8.51 -3.62 -9.80
C PRO A 108 -7.07 -3.26 -10.21
N SER A 109 -6.72 -1.97 -10.12
CA SER A 109 -5.41 -1.43 -10.48
C SER A 109 -4.48 -1.21 -9.28
N ASP A 110 -4.94 -1.54 -8.07
CA ASP A 110 -4.19 -1.37 -6.83
C ASP A 110 -3.17 -2.50 -6.62
N PHE A 111 -2.28 -2.29 -5.65
CA PHE A 111 -1.28 -3.30 -5.30
C PHE A 111 -1.89 -4.52 -4.60
N ASP A 112 -1.39 -5.71 -4.94
CA ASP A 112 -1.76 -6.95 -4.24
C ASP A 112 -1.02 -7.07 -2.90
N ASP A 113 -1.49 -6.30 -1.91
CA ASP A 113 -0.91 -6.25 -0.56
C ASP A 113 -0.93 -7.62 0.12
N LEU A 114 -2.03 -8.37 -0.04
CA LEU A 114 -2.17 -9.68 0.57
C LEU A 114 -1.20 -10.69 -0.06
N GLY A 115 -1.06 -10.67 -1.38
CA GLY A 115 -0.09 -11.50 -2.11
C GLY A 115 1.34 -11.18 -1.71
N MET A 116 1.71 -9.89 -1.65
CA MET A 116 3.03 -9.46 -1.18
C MET A 116 3.31 -9.92 0.26
N ALA A 117 2.34 -9.75 1.16
CA ALA A 117 2.47 -10.22 2.54
C ALA A 117 2.63 -11.75 2.63
N MET A 118 1.95 -12.50 1.75
CA MET A 118 2.08 -13.95 1.65
C MET A 118 3.49 -14.37 1.23
N VAL A 119 4.08 -13.71 0.23
CA VAL A 119 5.45 -13.98 -0.23
C VAL A 119 6.45 -13.74 0.89
N VAL A 120 6.35 -12.61 1.60
CA VAL A 120 7.22 -12.31 2.75
C VAL A 120 7.07 -13.36 3.86
N PHE A 121 5.84 -13.80 4.14
CA PHE A 121 5.60 -14.85 5.13
C PHE A 121 6.24 -16.18 4.72
N GLU A 122 6.15 -16.56 3.45
CA GLU A 122 6.77 -17.78 2.92
C GLU A 122 8.29 -17.74 3.08
N ASP A 123 8.94 -16.62 2.73
CA ASP A 123 10.38 -16.45 2.86
C ASP A 123 10.85 -16.54 4.32
N ILE A 124 10.13 -15.89 5.24
CA ILE A 124 10.41 -15.97 6.68
C ILE A 124 10.23 -17.41 7.18
N TYR A 125 9.15 -18.08 6.77
CA TYR A 125 8.88 -19.46 7.15
C TYR A 125 9.97 -20.40 6.67
N ILE A 126 10.39 -20.31 5.40
CA ILE A 126 11.46 -21.13 4.81
C ILE A 126 12.79 -20.86 5.51
N THR A 127 13.09 -19.59 5.81
CA THR A 127 14.33 -19.21 6.50
C THR A 127 14.38 -19.84 7.89
N ILE A 128 13.33 -19.68 8.70
CA ILE A 128 13.25 -20.27 10.04
C ILE A 128 13.27 -21.80 9.97
N PHE A 129 12.61 -22.39 8.97
CA PHE A 129 12.62 -23.83 8.78
C PHE A 129 14.04 -24.36 8.52
N LYS A 130 14.84 -23.64 7.73
CA LYS A 130 16.23 -24.00 7.42
C LYS A 130 17.18 -23.73 8.59
N THR A 131 16.97 -22.67 9.38
CA THR A 131 17.87 -22.29 10.48
C THR A 131 17.55 -23.00 11.80
N ASP A 132 16.28 -23.00 12.21
CA ASP A 132 15.82 -23.46 13.53
C ASP A 132 15.04 -24.78 13.48
N GLY A 133 14.76 -25.28 12.27
CA GLY A 133 14.05 -26.52 12.03
C GLY A 133 12.51 -26.40 11.98
N SER A 134 11.87 -27.52 11.68
CA SER A 134 10.42 -27.61 11.39
C SER A 134 9.52 -27.17 12.56
N GLN A 135 9.94 -27.40 13.80
CA GLN A 135 9.13 -27.08 14.98
C GLN A 135 8.94 -25.57 15.15
N SER A 136 10.00 -24.79 14.97
CA SER A 136 9.98 -23.33 15.08
C SER A 136 9.13 -22.71 13.97
N ALA A 137 9.32 -23.16 12.72
CA ALA A 137 8.54 -22.71 11.58
C ALA A 137 7.04 -23.01 11.74
N THR A 138 6.69 -24.23 12.20
CA THR A 138 5.29 -24.61 12.47
C THR A 138 4.68 -23.76 13.58
N SER A 139 5.45 -23.43 14.62
CA SER A 139 5.00 -22.55 15.70
C SER A 139 4.68 -21.13 15.23
N LEU A 140 5.47 -20.58 14.29
CA LEU A 140 5.19 -19.29 13.66
C LEU A 140 3.87 -19.35 12.90
N ARG A 141 3.70 -20.37 12.04
CA ARG A 141 2.48 -20.56 11.27
C ARG A 141 1.24 -20.67 12.16
N GLN A 142 1.34 -21.40 13.27
CA GLN A 142 0.25 -21.51 14.23
C GLN A 142 -0.08 -20.16 14.90
N LYS A 143 0.94 -19.37 15.27
CA LYS A 143 0.74 -18.03 15.84
C LYS A 143 0.06 -17.08 14.86
N VAL A 144 0.47 -17.09 13.58
CA VAL A 144 -0.14 -16.26 12.54
C VAL A 144 -1.59 -16.70 12.30
N LYS A 145 -1.84 -18.01 12.15
CA LYS A 145 -3.19 -18.55 11.99
C LYS A 145 -4.10 -18.16 13.16
N ALA A 146 -3.62 -18.30 14.40
CA ALA A 146 -4.39 -17.94 15.59
C ALA A 146 -4.73 -16.43 15.66
N ARG A 147 -3.93 -15.56 15.03
CA ARG A 147 -4.27 -14.13 14.88
C ARG A 147 -5.33 -13.93 13.81
N ILE A 148 -5.20 -14.58 12.66
CA ILE A 148 -6.19 -14.50 11.57
C ILE A 148 -7.57 -14.95 12.07
N ASP A 149 -7.62 -16.05 12.83
CA ASP A 149 -8.86 -16.60 13.41
C ASP A 149 -9.49 -15.68 14.49
N ARG A 150 -8.81 -14.58 14.88
CA ARG A 150 -9.24 -13.61 15.91
C ARG A 150 -9.21 -12.17 15.39
N PRO A 151 -10.15 -11.79 14.51
CA PRO A 151 -10.20 -10.47 13.88
C PRO A 151 -10.25 -9.30 14.88
N GLU A 152 -10.79 -9.52 16.08
CA GLU A 152 -10.86 -8.52 17.16
C GLU A 152 -9.49 -8.03 17.67
N LEU A 153 -8.43 -8.82 17.49
CA LEU A 153 -7.07 -8.43 17.89
C LEU A 153 -6.47 -7.39 16.93
N TRP A 154 -6.84 -7.44 15.65
CA TRP A 154 -6.39 -6.51 14.61
C TRP A 154 -6.98 -5.12 14.84
N ALA A 155 -8.28 -5.05 15.14
CA ALA A 155 -8.98 -3.80 15.44
C ALA A 155 -8.45 -3.03 16.67
N LYS A 156 -7.71 -3.71 17.55
CA LYS A 156 -7.06 -3.10 18.73
C LYS A 156 -5.63 -2.63 18.46
N SER A 157 -4.89 -3.28 17.55
CA SER A 157 -3.52 -2.88 17.20
C SER A 157 -3.46 -1.76 16.16
N SER A 158 -4.45 -1.65 15.30
CA SER A 158 -4.48 -0.68 14.20
C SER A 158 -5.00 0.71 14.59
N ARG A 159 -5.41 0.92 15.85
CA ARG A 159 -5.75 2.27 16.32
C ARG A 159 -4.45 3.02 16.64
N PRO A 160 -4.17 4.17 16.01
CA PRO A 160 -3.10 5.03 16.47
C PRO A 160 -3.38 5.41 17.93
N LYS A 161 -2.36 5.30 18.79
CA LYS A 161 -2.40 5.81 20.16
C LYS A 161 -2.31 7.31 20.19
#